data_AF-A0A1G9NPA7-F1
#
_entry.id   AF-A0A1G9NPA7-F1
#
_cell.length_a   1.000
_cell.length_b   1.000
_cell.length_c   1.000
_cell.angle_alpha   90.00
_cell.angle_beta   90.00
_cell.angle_gamma   90.00
#
_symmetry.space_group_name_H-M   'P 1'
#
loop_
_entity.id
_entity.type
_entity.pdbx_description
1 polymer ?
#
loop_
_entity_poly.entity_id
_entity_poly.type
_entity_poly.pdbx_seq_one_letter_code
_entity_poly.pdbx_strand_id
1 'polypeptide(L)'
;MKFDPIPRKNIFGEGCFIKSPENLLYFTEEFDLAGVNWGAPAGISAPYFLRLLQVGKNARARTNELEADPIFNPNPHSMDEFWYSLFDHGNMWRQRSGSIVCTGQPYGNWKMITDSFRNMKEKFGYPDSIKMCPLGDRYRFRPNGDFMLLFYCDRAKGLYLPESFTHLYSGIF
;
A
#
# COMPACT_ATOMS: atom_id res chain seq x y z
N MET A 1 -13.28 0.39 4.46
CA MET A 1 -12.22 1.22 5.05
C MET A 1 -12.54 2.67 4.71
N LYS A 2 -12.34 3.62 5.64
CA LYS A 2 -12.52 5.06 5.35
C LYS A 2 -11.22 5.63 4.78
N PHE A 3 -11.31 6.48 3.76
CA PHE A 3 -10.17 7.22 3.21
C PHE A 3 -10.42 8.70 3.47
N ASP A 4 -9.56 9.32 4.26
CA ASP A 4 -9.62 10.74 4.54
C ASP A 4 -9.07 11.55 3.37
N PRO A 5 -9.52 12.80 3.16
CA PRO A 5 -8.92 13.68 2.16
C PRO A 5 -7.43 13.86 2.41
N ILE A 6 -6.65 13.96 1.34
CA ILE A 6 -5.21 14.20 1.44
C ILE A 6 -4.98 15.67 1.85
N PRO A 7 -4.19 15.95 2.90
CA PRO A 7 -3.91 17.31 3.32
C PRO A 7 -3.16 18.07 2.23
N ARG A 8 -3.64 19.28 1.92
CA ARG A 8 -2.98 20.22 1.00
C ARG A 8 -2.36 21.42 1.72
N LYS A 9 -2.69 21.62 2.99
CA LYS A 9 -2.19 22.69 3.87
C LYS A 9 -1.85 22.09 5.23
N ASN A 10 -0.90 22.68 5.94
CA ASN A 10 -0.47 22.24 7.28
C ASN A 10 -0.06 20.76 7.35
N ILE A 11 0.55 20.25 6.28
CA ILE A 11 0.93 18.84 6.10
C ILE A 11 1.84 18.32 7.24
N PHE A 12 2.62 19.20 7.86
CA PHE A 12 3.48 18.86 9.01
C PHE A 12 2.69 18.46 10.28
N GLY A 13 1.41 18.82 10.39
CA GLY A 13 0.57 18.58 11.58
C GLY A 13 -0.24 17.28 11.54
N GLU A 14 -0.33 16.61 10.40
CA GLU A 14 -1.15 15.39 10.26
C GLU A 14 -0.32 14.12 10.50
N GLY A 15 -0.41 13.62 11.73
CA GLY A 15 -0.43 12.18 12.08
C GLY A 15 0.81 11.33 11.79
N CYS A 16 1.77 11.79 11.00
CA CYS A 16 2.90 11.02 10.54
C CYS A 16 4.03 11.95 10.09
N PHE A 17 5.28 11.59 10.38
CA PHE A 17 6.51 12.34 10.10
C PHE A 17 6.77 12.64 8.60
N ILE A 18 5.93 13.46 7.98
CA ILE A 18 6.11 13.98 6.63
C ILE A 18 7.19 15.05 6.71
N LYS A 19 8.34 14.76 6.10
CA LYS A 19 9.51 15.65 6.09
C LYS A 19 9.58 16.49 4.81
N SER A 20 9.01 15.98 3.71
CA SER A 20 8.96 16.66 2.42
C SER A 20 7.51 16.72 1.93
N PRO A 21 6.75 17.78 2.30
CA PRO A 21 5.40 18.01 1.80
C PRO A 21 5.34 18.11 0.28
N GLU A 22 6.36 18.67 -0.36
CA GLU A 22 6.49 18.78 -1.81
C GLU A 22 6.51 17.41 -2.48
N ASN A 23 7.28 16.45 -1.96
CA ASN A 23 7.29 15.08 -2.48
C ASN A 23 5.95 14.37 -2.25
N LEU A 24 5.26 14.65 -1.14
CA LEU A 24 3.93 14.11 -0.89
C LEU A 24 2.93 14.64 -1.91
N LEU A 25 2.91 15.96 -2.11
CA LEU A 25 2.01 16.60 -3.07
C LEU A 25 2.28 16.08 -4.49
N TYR A 26 3.55 16.04 -4.89
CA TYR A 26 3.98 15.47 -6.17
C TYR A 26 3.52 14.02 -6.33
N PHE A 27 3.78 13.15 -5.35
CA PHE A 27 3.31 11.76 -5.35
C PHE A 27 1.78 11.68 -5.51
N THR A 28 1.03 12.49 -4.76
CA THR A 28 -0.43 12.44 -4.77
C THR A 28 -1.04 12.96 -6.06
N GLU A 29 -0.41 13.93 -6.71
CA GLU A 29 -0.84 14.44 -8.00
C GLU A 29 -0.48 13.48 -9.12
N GLU A 30 0.78 13.01 -9.16
CA GLU A 30 1.25 12.16 -10.24
C GLU A 30 0.50 10.81 -10.26
N PHE A 31 0.13 10.26 -9.09
CA PHE A 31 -0.64 9.01 -9.01
C PHE A 31 -2.17 9.22 -8.95
N ASP A 32 -2.68 10.44 -9.17
CA ASP A 32 -4.11 10.79 -9.10
C ASP A 32 -4.80 10.34 -7.79
N LEU A 33 -4.11 10.53 -6.66
CA LEU A 33 -4.59 10.15 -5.34
C LEU A 33 -5.58 11.20 -4.80
N ALA A 34 -6.68 10.71 -4.22
CA ALA A 34 -7.79 11.51 -3.72
C ALA A 34 -8.21 11.17 -2.28
N GLY A 35 -7.54 10.22 -1.65
CA GLY A 35 -7.75 9.93 -0.25
C GLY A 35 -6.70 8.97 0.29
N VAL A 36 -6.53 8.97 1.59
CA VAL A 36 -5.52 8.18 2.30
C VAL A 36 -6.12 7.55 3.55
N ASN A 37 -5.67 6.35 3.87
CA ASN A 37 -5.79 5.77 5.20
C ASN A 37 -4.38 5.49 5.72
N TRP A 38 -3.99 6.25 6.74
CA TRP A 38 -2.64 6.22 7.29
C TRP A 38 -2.43 4.98 8.17
N GLY A 39 -1.32 4.27 8.00
CA GLY A 39 -0.99 3.09 8.82
C GLY A 39 -1.86 1.86 8.59
N ALA A 40 -2.82 1.92 7.66
CA ALA A 40 -3.83 0.89 7.45
C ALA A 40 -3.31 -0.52 7.11
N PRO A 41 -2.22 -0.71 6.33
CA PRO A 41 -1.86 -2.05 5.85
C PRO A 41 -1.59 -3.10 6.95
N ALA A 42 -1.12 -2.70 8.14
CA ALA A 42 -0.95 -3.60 9.29
C ALA A 42 -2.27 -4.09 9.85
N GLY A 43 -3.28 -3.21 9.87
CA GLY A 43 -4.49 -3.41 10.66
C GLY A 43 -5.58 -4.15 9.92
N ILE A 44 -5.28 -4.77 8.78
CA ILE A 44 -6.25 -5.48 7.96
C ILE A 44 -5.76 -6.88 7.57
N SER A 45 -6.71 -7.80 7.47
CA SER A 45 -6.42 -9.17 7.04
C SER A 45 -5.92 -9.23 5.59
N ALA A 46 -5.09 -10.23 5.30
CA ALA A 46 -4.56 -10.46 3.96
C ALA A 46 -5.67 -10.55 2.89
N PRO A 47 -6.77 -11.31 3.08
CA PRO A 47 -7.83 -11.37 2.08
C PRO A 47 -8.49 -10.01 1.83
N TYR A 48 -8.61 -9.15 2.85
CA TYR A 48 -9.18 -7.83 2.67
C TYR A 48 -8.22 -6.87 1.97
N PHE A 49 -6.92 -6.92 2.31
CA PHE A 49 -5.87 -6.20 1.59
C PHE A 49 -5.90 -6.51 0.09
N LEU A 50 -5.92 -7.80 -0.26
CA LEU A 50 -6.03 -8.25 -1.65
C LEU A 50 -7.27 -7.68 -2.35
N ARG A 51 -8.45 -7.78 -1.72
CA ARG A 51 -9.69 -7.25 -2.29
C ARG A 51 -9.67 -5.73 -2.46
N LEU A 52 -9.05 -5.00 -1.54
CA LEU A 52 -8.88 -3.55 -1.68
C LEU A 52 -8.06 -3.23 -2.93
N LEU A 53 -6.93 -3.91 -3.14
CA LEU A 53 -6.12 -3.70 -4.35
C LEU A 53 -6.86 -4.09 -5.64
N GLN A 54 -7.65 -5.16 -5.63
CA GLN A 54 -8.35 -5.65 -6.83
C GLN A 54 -9.64 -4.89 -7.17
N VAL A 55 -10.45 -4.56 -6.16
CA VAL A 55 -11.82 -4.04 -6.31
C VAL A 55 -11.91 -2.56 -5.95
N GLY A 56 -10.87 -2.00 -5.31
CA GLY A 56 -10.83 -0.61 -4.91
C GLY A 56 -11.78 -0.30 -3.75
N LYS A 57 -12.28 0.94 -3.71
CA LYS A 57 -13.10 1.52 -2.62
C LYS A 57 -14.38 0.75 -2.30
N ASN A 58 -14.87 -0.07 -3.24
CA ASN A 58 -16.08 -0.87 -3.07
C ASN A 58 -15.81 -2.20 -2.36
N ALA A 59 -14.54 -2.56 -2.12
CA ALA A 59 -14.19 -3.75 -1.36
C ALA A 59 -14.79 -3.67 0.05
N ARG A 60 -15.53 -4.72 0.41
CA ARG A 60 -16.06 -4.89 1.77
C ARG A 60 -15.20 -5.90 2.52
N ALA A 61 -14.94 -5.61 3.80
CA ALA A 61 -14.54 -6.65 4.73
C ALA A 61 -15.72 -7.63 4.85
N ARG A 62 -15.44 -8.93 4.91
CA ARG A 62 -16.47 -9.93 5.18
C ARG A 62 -16.77 -9.94 6.69
N THR A 63 -17.98 -10.31 7.09
CA THR A 63 -18.40 -10.33 8.50
C THR A 63 -17.48 -11.18 9.38
N ASN A 64 -17.00 -12.32 8.84
CA ASN A 64 -16.03 -13.20 9.48
C ASN A 64 -14.61 -12.63 9.58
N GLU A 65 -14.33 -11.45 8.98
CA GLU A 65 -13.08 -10.70 9.16
C GLU A 65 -13.26 -9.53 10.16
N LEU A 66 -14.49 -9.26 10.59
CA LEU A 66 -14.88 -8.17 11.50
C LEU A 66 -15.32 -8.68 12.88
N GLU A 67 -15.86 -9.92 12.96
CA GLU A 67 -16.31 -10.56 14.19
C GLU A 67 -15.38 -11.73 14.54
N ALA A 68 -14.72 -11.63 15.70
CA ALA A 68 -13.72 -12.57 16.16
C ALA A 68 -14.36 -13.85 16.74
N ASP A 69 -14.16 -14.98 16.07
CA ASP A 69 -14.15 -16.31 16.71
C ASP A 69 -12.72 -16.88 16.60
N PRO A 70 -12.01 -17.16 17.72
CA PRO A 70 -10.61 -17.59 17.73
C PRO A 70 -10.30 -18.86 16.91
N ILE A 71 -11.31 -19.65 16.54
CA ILE A 71 -11.10 -20.99 15.96
C ILE A 71 -11.16 -21.01 14.42
N PHE A 72 -11.75 -19.99 13.77
CA PHE A 72 -12.01 -20.01 12.32
C PHE A 72 -11.63 -18.74 11.53
N ASN A 73 -10.87 -17.81 12.13
CA ASN A 73 -10.76 -16.43 11.62
C ASN A 73 -9.59 -16.19 10.63
N PRO A 74 -9.78 -15.44 9.52
CA PRO A 74 -8.70 -14.68 8.89
C PRO A 74 -8.18 -13.63 9.89
N ASN A 75 -7.10 -13.98 10.60
CA ASN A 75 -6.44 -13.15 11.60
C ASN A 75 -6.28 -11.68 11.09
N PRO A 76 -6.82 -10.65 11.77
CA PRO A 76 -6.62 -9.25 11.40
C PRO A 76 -5.15 -8.82 11.49
N HIS A 77 -4.32 -9.64 12.14
CA HIS A 77 -2.87 -9.58 12.23
C HIS A 77 -2.17 -10.58 11.29
N SER A 78 -2.86 -11.15 10.30
CA SER A 78 -2.24 -12.11 9.38
C SER A 78 -1.05 -11.50 8.64
N MET A 79 -1.04 -10.18 8.49
CA MET A 79 0.01 -9.43 7.80
C MET A 79 1.15 -8.99 8.73
N ASP A 80 1.06 -9.21 10.05
CA ASP A 80 2.02 -8.70 11.05
C ASP A 80 3.44 -9.20 10.80
N GLU A 81 3.61 -10.46 10.39
CA GLU A 81 4.92 -11.03 10.07
C GLU A 81 5.62 -10.31 8.90
N PHE A 82 4.85 -9.63 8.06
CA PHE A 82 5.34 -8.85 6.93
C PHE A 82 5.40 -7.35 7.21
N TRP A 83 5.00 -6.91 8.41
CA TRP A 83 4.93 -5.49 8.75
C TRP A 83 6.27 -4.81 8.55
N TYR A 84 7.31 -5.24 9.27
CA TYR A 84 8.63 -4.61 9.21
C TYR A 84 9.30 -4.74 7.85
N SER A 85 9.08 -5.85 7.14
CA SER A 85 9.78 -6.15 5.89
C SER A 85 9.10 -5.55 4.64
N LEU A 86 7.81 -5.21 4.69
CA LEU A 86 7.04 -4.70 3.54
C LEU A 86 6.23 -3.45 3.84
N PHE A 87 5.56 -3.39 5.00
CA PHE A 87 4.47 -2.43 5.26
C PHE A 87 4.80 -1.37 6.32
N ASP A 88 6.04 -1.29 6.79
CA ASP A 88 6.41 -0.31 7.81
C ASP A 88 6.06 1.10 7.33
N HIS A 89 5.46 1.90 8.21
CA HIS A 89 4.86 3.20 7.88
C HIS A 89 3.93 3.23 6.66
N GLY A 90 3.35 2.08 6.33
CA GLY A 90 2.58 1.87 5.12
C GLY A 90 1.22 2.57 5.16
N ASN A 91 0.72 2.93 3.98
CA ASN A 91 -0.51 3.69 3.82
C ASN A 91 -1.32 3.14 2.66
N MET A 92 -2.64 3.14 2.81
CA MET A 92 -3.56 2.81 1.72
C MET A 92 -4.01 4.10 1.06
N TRP A 93 -3.91 4.17 -0.26
CA TRP A 93 -4.25 5.35 -1.05
C TRP A 93 -5.37 5.02 -2.01
N ARG A 94 -6.37 5.90 -2.07
CA ARG A 94 -7.49 5.80 -3.00
C ARG A 94 -7.28 6.79 -4.14
N GLN A 95 -7.29 6.29 -5.38
CA GLN A 95 -7.30 7.13 -6.58
C GLN A 95 -8.68 7.73 -6.84
N ARG A 96 -8.80 8.77 -7.69
CA ARG A 96 -10.11 9.36 -8.03
C ARG A 96 -11.05 8.36 -8.68
N SER A 97 -10.52 7.46 -9.51
CA SER A 97 -11.25 6.34 -10.11
C SER A 97 -11.87 5.39 -9.06
N GLY A 98 -11.32 5.39 -7.85
CA GLY A 98 -11.71 4.51 -6.76
C GLY A 98 -10.87 3.24 -6.65
N SER A 99 -9.88 3.00 -7.52
CA SER A 99 -8.84 2.01 -7.30
C SER A 99 -8.02 2.36 -6.06
N ILE A 100 -7.36 1.35 -5.50
CA ILE A 100 -6.54 1.48 -4.30
C ILE A 100 -5.13 0.97 -4.60
N VAL A 101 -4.14 1.73 -4.14
CA VAL A 101 -2.74 1.32 -4.08
C VAL A 101 -2.26 1.41 -2.64
N CYS A 102 -1.22 0.66 -2.30
CA CYS A 102 -0.60 0.70 -0.98
C CYS A 102 0.85 1.16 -1.12
N THR A 103 1.33 1.95 -0.18
CA THR A 103 2.77 2.21 -0.03
C THR A 103 3.29 1.56 1.23
N GLY A 104 4.56 1.17 1.25
CA GLY A 104 5.29 0.72 2.44
C GLY A 104 6.70 1.30 2.45
N GLN A 105 7.33 1.42 3.62
CA GLN A 105 8.67 2.00 3.80
C GLN A 105 9.57 1.12 4.69
N PRO A 106 9.86 -0.13 4.27
CA PRO A 106 10.65 -1.05 5.08
C PRO A 106 12.14 -0.70 5.10
N TYR A 107 12.83 -1.17 6.13
CA TYR A 107 14.28 -1.18 6.21
C TYR A 107 14.85 -2.53 5.71
N GLY A 108 16.09 -2.51 5.23
CA GLY A 108 16.83 -3.67 4.76
C GLY A 108 17.34 -3.50 3.33
N ASN A 109 17.65 -4.63 2.69
CA ASN A 109 18.09 -4.66 1.30
C ASN A 109 17.00 -5.20 0.37
N TRP A 110 17.16 -4.94 -0.93
CA TRP A 110 16.19 -5.32 -1.95
C TRP A 110 15.91 -6.82 -2.01
N LYS A 111 16.92 -7.67 -1.76
CA LYS A 111 16.74 -9.13 -1.75
C LYS A 111 15.81 -9.57 -0.62
N MET A 112 16.02 -9.05 0.59
CA MET A 112 15.16 -9.35 1.74
C MET A 112 13.71 -8.92 1.51
N ILE A 113 13.51 -7.73 0.95
CA ILE A 113 12.19 -7.18 0.63
C ILE A 113 11.49 -8.04 -0.42
N THR A 114 12.18 -8.39 -1.51
CA THR A 114 11.60 -9.21 -2.59
C THR A 114 11.32 -10.64 -2.16
N ASP A 115 12.19 -11.26 -1.37
CA ASP A 115 11.93 -12.58 -0.77
C ASP A 115 10.72 -12.52 0.18
N SER A 116 10.61 -11.47 1.00
CA SER A 116 9.46 -11.29 1.89
C SER A 116 8.14 -11.13 1.11
N PHE A 117 8.15 -10.37 0.02
CA PHE A 117 6.98 -10.22 -0.85
C PHE A 117 6.59 -11.54 -1.53
N ARG A 118 7.57 -12.32 -2.00
CA ARG A 118 7.33 -13.66 -2.56
C ARG A 118 6.70 -14.58 -1.52
N ASN A 119 7.26 -14.63 -0.31
CA ASN A 119 6.74 -15.44 0.79
C ASN A 119 5.30 -15.03 1.15
N MET A 120 4.99 -13.73 1.16
CA MET A 120 3.63 -13.23 1.41
C MET A 120 2.66 -13.71 0.31
N LYS A 121 3.06 -13.61 -0.96
CA LYS A 121 2.22 -14.07 -2.08
C LYS A 121 1.95 -15.57 -1.99
N GLU A 122 2.98 -16.36 -1.72
CA GLU A 122 2.88 -17.82 -1.58
C GLU A 122 1.97 -18.19 -0.40
N LYS A 123 2.19 -17.58 0.77
CA LYS A 123 1.45 -17.88 1.99
C LYS A 123 -0.04 -17.57 1.88
N PHE A 124 -0.41 -16.48 1.23
CA PHE A 124 -1.82 -16.07 1.09
C PHE A 124 -2.43 -16.39 -0.28
N GLY A 125 -1.69 -17.04 -1.16
CA GLY A 125 -2.13 -17.36 -2.52
C GLY A 125 -2.48 -16.12 -3.35
N TYR A 126 -1.72 -15.02 -3.21
CA TYR A 126 -1.96 -13.82 -4.01
C TYR A 126 -1.58 -14.05 -5.47
N PRO A 127 -2.42 -13.60 -6.42
CA PRO A 127 -2.16 -13.78 -7.84
C PRO A 127 -1.00 -12.93 -8.34
N ASP A 128 -0.45 -13.29 -9.49
CA ASP A 128 0.64 -12.54 -10.14
C ASP A 128 0.28 -11.12 -10.57
N SER A 129 -1.01 -10.79 -10.62
CA SER A 129 -1.45 -9.42 -10.83
C SER A 129 -1.10 -8.49 -9.66
N ILE A 130 -0.77 -9.03 -8.48
CA ILE A 130 -0.29 -8.23 -7.35
C ILE A 130 1.20 -7.99 -7.53
N LYS A 131 1.53 -6.71 -7.66
CA LYS A 131 2.86 -6.19 -7.97
C LYS A 131 3.43 -5.42 -6.78
N MET A 132 4.75 -5.45 -6.66
CA MET A 132 5.51 -4.59 -5.76
C MET A 132 6.69 -3.97 -6.51
N CYS A 133 6.90 -2.68 -6.33
CA CYS A 133 8.03 -1.97 -6.93
C CYS A 133 8.58 -0.91 -5.98
N PRO A 134 9.86 -0.56 -6.08
CA PRO A 134 10.38 0.60 -5.39
C PRO A 134 9.94 1.87 -6.12
N LEU A 135 9.78 2.95 -5.36
CA LEU A 135 9.56 4.29 -5.83
C LEU A 135 10.86 5.08 -5.68
N GLY A 136 11.20 5.88 -6.67
CA GLY A 136 12.37 6.75 -6.62
C GLY A 136 12.25 7.86 -5.57
N ASP A 137 13.38 8.47 -5.21
CA ASP A 137 13.49 9.45 -4.11
C ASP A 137 12.57 10.66 -4.24
N ARG A 138 12.17 11.03 -5.46
CA ARG A 138 11.20 12.10 -5.72
C ARG A 138 9.81 11.85 -5.11
N TYR A 139 9.50 10.61 -4.79
CA TYR A 139 8.25 10.21 -4.12
C TYR A 139 8.38 10.12 -2.61
N ARG A 140 9.62 10.15 -2.09
CA ARG A 140 9.91 9.89 -0.69
C ARG A 140 9.61 11.12 0.15
N PHE A 141 8.45 11.12 0.79
CA PHE A 141 8.01 12.22 1.66
C PHE A 141 8.28 11.99 3.16
N ARG A 142 8.84 10.84 3.54
CA ARG A 142 9.27 10.51 4.91
C ARG A 142 10.74 10.12 4.96
N PRO A 143 11.43 10.34 6.10
CA PRO A 143 12.82 9.93 6.24
C PRO A 143 12.99 8.42 6.44
N ASN A 144 11.95 7.72 6.86
CA ASN A 144 12.00 6.29 7.25
C ASN A 144 12.11 5.34 6.05
N GLY A 145 12.55 4.11 6.36
CA GLY A 145 12.75 3.01 5.41
C GLY A 145 14.03 3.15 4.59
N ASP A 146 14.53 2.05 4.02
CA ASP A 146 15.57 2.12 3.00
C ASP A 146 14.96 2.29 1.61
N PHE A 147 13.72 1.81 1.45
CA PHE A 147 12.93 1.90 0.22
C PHE A 147 11.58 2.53 0.51
N MET A 148 11.02 3.24 -0.47
CA MET A 148 9.59 3.47 -0.53
C MET A 148 9.02 2.54 -1.59
N LEU A 149 8.04 1.73 -1.22
CA LEU A 149 7.44 0.72 -2.08
C LEU A 149 6.04 1.14 -2.50
N LEU A 150 5.62 0.71 -3.69
CA LEU A 150 4.25 0.74 -4.16
C LEU A 150 3.77 -0.69 -4.43
N PHE A 151 2.63 -1.03 -3.84
CA PHE A 151 1.90 -2.27 -4.06
C PHE A 151 0.59 -1.97 -4.77
N TYR A 152 0.29 -2.72 -5.82
CA TYR A 152 -0.90 -2.51 -6.64
C TYR A 152 -1.34 -3.81 -7.32
N CYS A 153 -2.55 -3.82 -7.86
CA CYS A 153 -3.04 -4.89 -8.73
C CYS A 153 -3.12 -4.39 -10.17
N ASP A 154 -2.27 -4.87 -11.08
CA ASP A 154 -2.20 -4.41 -12.48
C ASP A 154 -3.49 -4.66 -13.29
N ARG A 155 -4.37 -5.56 -12.80
CA ARG A 155 -5.70 -5.84 -13.36
C ARG A 155 -6.83 -5.03 -12.71
N ALA A 156 -6.53 -4.18 -11.74
CA ALA A 156 -7.58 -3.43 -11.05
C ALA A 156 -8.26 -2.42 -11.99
N LYS A 157 -9.60 -2.43 -11.99
CA LYS A 157 -10.37 -1.53 -12.82
C LYS A 157 -10.13 -0.08 -12.40
N GLY A 158 -9.73 0.75 -13.36
CA GLY A 158 -9.46 2.17 -13.13
C GLY A 158 -8.16 2.44 -12.37
N LEU A 159 -7.28 1.44 -12.22
CA LEU A 159 -5.91 1.71 -11.80
C LEU A 159 -5.28 2.69 -12.77
N TYR A 160 -4.68 3.74 -12.21
CA TYR A 160 -3.86 4.68 -12.93
C TYR A 160 -2.42 4.56 -12.43
N LEU A 161 -1.46 4.52 -13.34
CA LEU A 161 -0.04 4.60 -13.02
C LEU A 161 0.58 5.65 -13.94
N PRO A 162 1.43 6.55 -13.43
CA PRO A 162 2.11 7.53 -14.26
C PRO A 162 2.92 6.89 -15.39
N GLU A 163 3.03 7.53 -16.55
CA GLU A 163 3.91 7.03 -17.63
C GLU A 163 5.37 6.93 -17.17
N SER A 164 5.84 7.93 -16.42
CA SER A 164 7.14 7.96 -15.77
C SER A 164 7.42 6.73 -14.90
N PHE A 165 6.37 6.15 -14.32
CA PHE A 165 6.44 4.93 -13.53
C PHE A 165 6.50 3.67 -14.41
N THR A 166 5.72 3.63 -15.50
CA THR A 166 5.69 2.46 -16.41
C THR A 166 7.01 2.19 -17.13
N HIS A 167 7.82 3.22 -17.37
CA HIS A 167 9.14 3.08 -18.01
C HIS A 167 10.26 2.62 -17.07
N LEU A 168 10.10 2.77 -15.75
CA LEU A 168 11.15 2.46 -14.77
C LEU A 168 11.15 0.98 -14.32
N TYR A 169 10.02 0.28 -14.43
CA TYR A 169 9.80 -0.99 -13.73
C TYR A 169 9.17 -2.09 -14.59
N SER A 170 9.40 -2.09 -15.90
CA SER A 170 8.94 -3.14 -16.83
C SER A 170 9.52 -4.55 -16.57
N GLY A 171 10.07 -4.82 -15.37
CA GLY A 171 10.74 -6.06 -15.01
C GLY A 171 10.90 -6.29 -13.51
N ILE A 172 9.93 -5.91 -12.66
CA ILE A 172 9.94 -6.26 -11.23
C ILE A 172 8.57 -6.81 -10.80
N PHE A 173 8.63 -7.96 -10.09
CA PHE A 173 7.60 -8.98 -9.80
C PHE A 173 6.16 -8.52 -9.53
#